data_AF-A0A2S9JNQ8-F1
#
_entry.id   AF-A0A2S9JNQ8-F1
#
_cell.length_a   1.000
_cell.length_b   1.000
_cell.length_c   1.000
_cell.angle_alpha   90.00
_cell.angle_beta   90.00
_cell.angle_gamma   90.00
#
_symmetry.space_group_name_H-M   'P 1'
#
loop_
_entity.id
_entity.type
_entity.pdbx_description
1 polymer ?
#
loop_
_entity_poly.entity_id
_entity_poly.type
_entity_poly.pdbx_seq_one_letter_code
_entity_poly.pdbx_strand_id
1 'polypeptide(L)'
;MNKYKLLYICLGLAISIQVQAQHKDIITSRKYPQGYFRNPLNVAMDASGTFGELRSTHFHAGDDYRTQQRIGLPLHAAAEGYVSRVRVQIGGGGNSVYIDHPNGYTTVYLHMDKFNDALTNIIRAEQYKQQRFDVDVTVDSGVVKLTKGQYIGNAGNTGASGGPHLHFEIRDTKTQRPLNPQLFGLRFNDRFLPTINNIMVYDLNDDLFNEHTPRQAMQVKAIRNGIYTLTQNTPIKVNGKFGLGINTIDRHRAGGFRNGVYSIELFINGEAISTVVFEELDFNTSRGIHSYIDYPYWRKTKAKVQKSFKDPGNPIEIFKVLKNVGVISLPDDKVYDAKYVVKDIAGNCSELNFKIQTAAVAQRTQQKRQGAQLFKYNTENTFENQDIRINMPTGVLYSDLDFTYNTAPQPAGGYSVIHRVHNNLTPLFSTYNLRIKPTNLPAHLESKALLASVENGSEGGKFEDGWVTVNTRNLGSFYVAVDTVAPTITPRNLSNGKNVSAQRKIDFTIRDNFSGIQSFNGYIDDRWVLMEYDPKNKHLWHTFDSSLSKGQHTFKLMVKDWKDNEQVYEVKFIK
;
A
#
# COMPACT_ATOMS: atom_id res chain seq x y z
N MET A 1 -39.74 -80.81 9.51
CA MET A 1 -38.45 -80.37 10.09
C MET A 1 -37.56 -79.93 8.94
N ASN A 2 -37.48 -78.62 8.69
CA ASN A 2 -36.35 -77.73 9.05
C ASN A 2 -35.13 -77.92 8.15
N LYS A 3 -34.51 -76.89 7.55
CA LYS A 3 -34.77 -75.46 7.37
C LYS A 3 -33.64 -74.95 6.43
N TYR A 4 -34.01 -74.18 5.40
CA TYR A 4 -33.33 -73.04 4.76
C TYR A 4 -31.80 -72.83 4.89
N LYS A 5 -31.15 -72.51 3.75
CA LYS A 5 -30.78 -71.11 3.41
C LYS A 5 -30.19 -71.01 2.00
N LEU A 6 -30.94 -70.34 1.12
CA LEU A 6 -30.46 -69.79 -0.15
C LEU A 6 -29.80 -68.43 0.17
N LEU A 7 -28.51 -68.27 -0.10
CA LEU A 7 -27.79 -67.01 0.11
C LEU A 7 -27.56 -66.35 -1.25
N TYR A 8 -28.24 -65.23 -1.50
CA TYR A 8 -28.00 -64.35 -2.64
C TYR A 8 -26.67 -63.61 -2.43
N ILE A 9 -25.73 -63.78 -3.36
CA ILE A 9 -24.52 -62.96 -3.44
C ILE A 9 -24.83 -61.78 -4.35
N CYS A 10 -25.09 -60.62 -3.75
CA CYS A 10 -25.15 -59.34 -4.47
C CYS A 10 -23.73 -58.89 -4.83
N LEU A 11 -23.41 -58.90 -6.13
CA LEU A 11 -22.20 -58.29 -6.69
C LEU A 11 -22.38 -56.76 -6.69
N GLY A 12 -21.86 -56.07 -5.68
CA GLY A 12 -21.76 -54.61 -5.68
C GLY A 12 -20.56 -54.15 -6.50
N LEU A 13 -20.80 -53.55 -7.67
CA LEU A 13 -19.79 -52.78 -8.39
C LEU A 13 -19.39 -51.56 -7.55
N ALA A 14 -18.21 -51.61 -6.93
CA ALA A 14 -17.58 -50.45 -6.33
C ALA A 14 -16.96 -49.59 -7.45
N ILE A 15 -17.68 -48.54 -7.87
CA ILE A 15 -17.12 -47.47 -8.68
C ILE A 15 -16.17 -46.69 -7.77
N SER A 16 -14.87 -46.94 -7.93
CA SER A 16 -13.81 -46.15 -7.31
C SER A 16 -13.81 -44.76 -7.93
N ILE A 17 -14.48 -43.81 -7.28
CA ILE A 17 -14.31 -42.38 -7.52
C ILE A 17 -12.88 -42.04 -7.09
N GLN A 18 -11.98 -41.87 -8.06
CA GLN A 18 -10.69 -41.22 -7.80
C GLN A 18 -10.99 -39.78 -7.36
N VAL A 19 -10.96 -39.55 -6.05
CA VAL A 19 -10.82 -38.21 -5.49
C VAL A 19 -9.46 -37.71 -5.95
N GLN A 20 -9.43 -36.82 -6.95
CA GLN A 20 -8.23 -36.04 -7.23
C GLN A 20 -7.83 -35.37 -5.91
N ALA A 21 -6.69 -35.78 -5.36
CA ALA A 21 -6.05 -35.09 -4.26
C ALA A 21 -5.96 -33.61 -4.65
N GLN A 22 -6.50 -32.72 -3.83
CA GLN A 22 -6.26 -31.29 -3.96
C GLN A 22 -4.75 -31.11 -4.03
N HIS A 23 -4.20 -30.67 -5.16
CA HIS A 23 -2.77 -30.36 -5.28
C HIS A 23 -2.44 -29.28 -4.26
N LYS A 24 -1.88 -29.70 -3.12
CA LYS A 24 -1.37 -28.84 -2.04
C LYS A 24 -0.14 -28.05 -2.47
N ASP A 25 0.41 -28.35 -3.65
CA ASP A 25 1.56 -27.67 -4.19
C ASP A 25 1.19 -26.23 -4.55
N ILE A 26 1.98 -25.31 -3.99
CA ILE A 26 1.97 -23.90 -4.33
C ILE A 26 2.94 -23.64 -5.48
N ILE A 27 2.61 -22.68 -6.34
CA ILE A 27 3.46 -22.28 -7.45
C ILE A 27 4.68 -21.52 -6.89
N THR A 28 5.89 -21.94 -7.23
CA THR A 28 7.12 -21.20 -6.91
C THR A 28 8.03 -21.18 -8.13
N SER A 29 8.73 -20.07 -8.34
CA SER A 29 9.73 -19.91 -9.40
C SER A 29 11.12 -20.37 -8.98
N ARG A 30 11.38 -20.46 -7.67
CA ARG A 30 12.68 -20.85 -7.11
C ARG A 30 12.54 -21.58 -5.78
N LYS A 31 13.61 -22.24 -5.35
CA LYS A 31 13.70 -22.85 -4.02
C LYS A 31 14.12 -21.81 -2.99
N TYR A 32 13.51 -21.86 -1.80
CA TYR A 32 13.79 -20.95 -0.69
C TYR A 32 14.42 -21.71 0.49
N PRO A 33 15.45 -21.16 1.16
CA PRO A 33 16.09 -21.82 2.29
C PRO A 33 15.12 -21.93 3.46
N GLN A 34 14.97 -23.17 3.96
CA GLN A 34 14.12 -23.47 5.12
C GLN A 34 14.96 -23.45 6.39
N GLY A 35 14.42 -22.90 7.49
CA GLY A 35 15.07 -22.93 8.82
C GLY A 35 16.28 -22.02 9.00
N TYR A 36 16.77 -21.37 7.93
CA TYR A 36 17.86 -20.40 7.99
C TYR A 36 17.47 -19.19 8.84
N PHE A 37 16.27 -18.64 8.63
CA PHE A 37 15.73 -17.54 9.42
C PHE A 37 14.93 -18.04 10.63
N ARG A 38 15.15 -17.46 11.81
CA ARG A 38 14.28 -17.63 12.99
C ARG A 38 13.16 -16.58 12.97
N ASN A 39 12.06 -16.89 13.66
CA ASN A 39 11.05 -15.89 14.03
C ASN A 39 11.74 -14.69 14.73
N PRO A 40 11.60 -13.44 14.28
CA PRO A 40 12.31 -12.29 14.86
C PRO A 40 11.88 -11.93 16.30
N LEU A 41 10.77 -12.51 16.77
CA LEU A 41 10.27 -12.39 18.14
C LEU A 41 10.46 -13.70 18.94
N ASN A 42 10.49 -13.59 20.27
CA ASN A 42 10.49 -14.76 21.19
C ASN A 42 9.06 -15.14 21.65
N VAL A 43 8.04 -14.82 20.86
CA VAL A 43 6.64 -15.19 21.11
C VAL A 43 6.10 -15.99 19.93
N ALA A 44 5.01 -16.75 20.14
CA ALA A 44 4.35 -17.47 19.05
C ALA A 44 3.97 -16.52 17.91
N MET A 45 4.21 -16.96 16.67
CA MET A 45 3.91 -16.18 15.47
C MET A 45 2.40 -16.04 15.29
N ASP A 46 1.91 -14.81 15.20
CA ASP A 46 0.54 -14.46 14.82
C ASP A 46 0.61 -13.21 13.94
N ALA A 47 -0.22 -13.16 12.90
CA ALA A 47 -0.21 -12.11 11.90
C ALA A 47 -1.41 -11.17 12.03
N SER A 48 -1.19 -9.88 11.78
CA SER A 48 -2.25 -8.89 11.55
C SER A 48 -2.38 -8.44 10.10
N GLY A 49 -1.45 -8.88 9.26
CA GLY A 49 -1.38 -8.64 7.82
C GLY A 49 -0.27 -9.50 7.23
N THR A 50 -0.40 -9.87 5.96
CA THR A 50 0.49 -10.84 5.31
C THR A 50 0.97 -10.34 3.96
N PHE A 51 2.03 -10.94 3.45
CA PHE A 51 2.57 -10.61 2.14
C PHE A 51 1.51 -10.70 1.04
N GLY A 52 1.51 -9.74 0.11
CA GLY A 52 0.56 -9.69 -1.00
C GLY A 52 -0.83 -9.15 -0.63
N GLU A 53 -1.11 -8.87 0.66
CA GLU A 53 -2.35 -8.21 1.06
C GLU A 53 -2.53 -6.89 0.29
N LEU A 54 -3.74 -6.68 -0.25
CA LEU A 54 -4.06 -5.47 -0.99
C LEU A 54 -4.22 -4.29 -0.02
N ARG A 55 -3.25 -3.38 0.06
CA ARG A 55 -3.38 -2.11 0.80
C ARG A 55 -4.00 -1.04 -0.09
N SER A 56 -4.24 0.15 0.47
CA SER A 56 -4.93 1.23 -0.25
C SER A 56 -4.10 1.82 -1.40
N THR A 57 -2.78 1.66 -1.39
CA THR A 57 -1.87 2.31 -2.36
C THR A 57 -0.79 1.39 -2.91
N HIS A 58 -0.63 0.18 -2.35
CA HIS A 58 0.44 -0.76 -2.67
C HIS A 58 0.04 -2.18 -2.24
N PHE A 59 0.80 -3.19 -2.66
CA PHE A 59 0.77 -4.53 -2.05
C PHE A 59 1.61 -4.55 -0.78
N HIS A 60 1.16 -5.29 0.22
CA HIS A 60 1.91 -5.49 1.45
C HIS A 60 3.19 -6.30 1.19
N ALA A 61 4.35 -5.71 1.46
CA ALA A 61 5.67 -6.23 1.07
C ALA A 61 6.35 -7.13 2.12
N GLY A 62 5.62 -7.51 3.17
CA GLY A 62 6.12 -8.30 4.28
C GLY A 62 4.96 -8.88 5.08
N ASP A 63 5.28 -9.41 6.26
CA ASP A 63 4.29 -9.90 7.21
C ASP A 63 4.29 -9.01 8.46
N ASP A 64 3.09 -8.69 8.97
CA ASP A 64 2.91 -7.91 10.20
C ASP A 64 2.76 -8.87 11.38
N TYR A 65 3.85 -9.08 12.11
CA TYR A 65 3.90 -9.90 13.32
C TYR A 65 3.28 -9.15 14.49
N ARG A 66 2.26 -9.73 15.11
CA ARG A 66 1.59 -9.13 16.25
C ARG A 66 2.48 -9.18 17.47
N THR A 67 2.54 -8.06 18.18
CA THR A 67 3.32 -7.92 19.42
C THR A 67 2.45 -8.04 20.66
N GLN A 68 1.39 -8.86 20.59
CA GLN A 68 0.39 -9.00 21.67
C GLN A 68 -0.21 -7.65 22.11
N GLN A 69 -0.36 -6.72 21.16
CA GLN A 69 -0.83 -5.34 21.39
C GLN A 69 0.09 -4.49 22.28
N ARG A 70 1.38 -4.84 22.38
CA ARG A 70 2.35 -4.15 23.23
C ARG A 70 3.50 -3.56 22.41
N ILE A 71 3.97 -2.40 22.84
CA ILE A 71 5.28 -1.85 22.45
C ILE A 71 6.34 -2.43 23.41
N GLY A 72 7.57 -2.62 22.92
CA GLY A 72 8.72 -2.96 23.76
C GLY A 72 9.14 -4.43 23.71
N LEU A 73 8.49 -5.29 22.91
CA LEU A 73 8.92 -6.69 22.79
C LEU A 73 10.31 -6.76 22.13
N PRO A 74 11.27 -7.52 22.71
CA PRO A 74 12.60 -7.66 22.13
C PRO A 74 12.58 -8.28 20.73
N LEU A 75 13.23 -7.60 19.80
CA LEU A 75 13.49 -8.04 18.44
C LEU A 75 14.90 -8.59 18.32
N HIS A 76 15.03 -9.62 17.51
CA HIS A 76 16.29 -10.32 17.31
C HIS A 76 16.57 -10.53 15.83
N ALA A 77 17.85 -10.54 15.47
CA ALA A 77 18.30 -10.87 14.13
C ALA A 77 17.80 -12.27 13.73
N ALA A 78 17.11 -12.35 12.60
CA ALA A 78 16.54 -13.58 12.07
C ALA A 78 17.63 -14.60 11.67
N ALA A 79 18.80 -14.13 11.27
CA ALA A 79 19.99 -14.93 10.98
C ALA A 79 21.27 -14.08 11.19
N GLU A 80 22.43 -14.72 11.10
CA GLU A 80 23.74 -14.07 11.08
C GLU A 80 23.91 -13.16 9.85
N GLY A 81 24.66 -12.08 10.02
CA GLY A 81 24.87 -11.08 8.97
C GLY A 81 25.49 -9.80 9.52
N TYR A 82 25.27 -8.69 8.82
CA TYR A 82 25.63 -7.36 9.31
C TYR A 82 24.49 -6.39 9.06
N VAL A 83 24.36 -5.35 9.90
CA VAL A 83 23.42 -4.27 9.63
C VAL A 83 23.95 -3.46 8.45
N SER A 84 23.23 -3.49 7.33
CA SER A 84 23.61 -2.78 6.09
C SER A 84 23.00 -1.39 6.02
N ARG A 85 21.88 -1.17 6.70
CA ARG A 85 21.20 0.11 6.76
C ARG A 85 20.37 0.24 8.03
N VAL A 86 20.36 1.45 8.61
CA VAL A 86 19.48 1.80 9.72
C VAL A 86 18.81 3.15 9.42
N ARG A 87 17.52 3.25 9.70
CA ARG A 87 16.71 4.41 9.29
C ARG A 87 15.80 4.88 10.41
N VAL A 88 15.67 6.20 10.55
CA VAL A 88 14.61 6.88 11.29
C VAL A 88 13.82 7.70 10.28
N GLN A 89 12.52 7.42 10.13
CA GLN A 89 11.67 8.07 9.14
C GLN A 89 10.40 8.64 9.79
N ILE A 90 10.04 9.87 9.45
CA ILE A 90 8.71 10.43 9.73
C ILE A 90 7.71 9.77 8.77
N GLY A 91 6.71 9.07 9.31
CA GLY A 91 5.82 8.22 8.50
C GLY A 91 6.54 6.97 7.98
N GLY A 92 6.04 6.37 6.89
CA GLY A 92 6.64 5.19 6.26
C GLY A 92 6.98 4.07 7.25
N GLY A 93 8.19 3.51 7.15
CA GLY A 93 8.67 2.40 7.99
C GLY A 93 9.07 2.79 9.43
N GLY A 94 9.05 4.08 9.77
CA GLY A 94 9.45 4.55 11.10
C GLY A 94 10.91 4.28 11.39
N ASN A 95 11.18 3.74 12.58
CA ASN A 95 12.48 3.21 12.96
C ASN A 95 12.66 1.84 12.30
N SER A 96 13.73 1.67 11.52
CA SER A 96 13.95 0.44 10.76
C SER A 96 15.41 -0.02 10.73
N VAL A 97 15.60 -1.34 10.73
CA VAL A 97 16.91 -2.00 10.60
C VAL A 97 16.88 -2.93 9.40
N TYR A 98 17.95 -2.93 8.61
CA TYR A 98 18.19 -3.82 7.48
C TYR A 98 19.43 -4.65 7.78
N ILE A 99 19.32 -5.97 7.64
CA ILE A 99 20.42 -6.90 7.90
C ILE A 99 20.68 -7.69 6.61
N ASP A 100 21.87 -7.52 6.03
CA ASP A 100 22.31 -8.33 4.89
C ASP A 100 22.90 -9.64 5.40
N HIS A 101 22.48 -10.74 4.80
CA HIS A 101 22.88 -12.08 5.18
C HIS A 101 23.82 -12.71 4.14
N PRO A 102 24.78 -13.57 4.56
CA PRO A 102 25.71 -14.22 3.63
C PRO A 102 25.04 -15.06 2.53
N ASN A 103 23.79 -15.49 2.74
CA ASN A 103 23.03 -16.27 1.77
C ASN A 103 22.37 -15.44 0.65
N GLY A 104 22.62 -14.12 0.59
CA GLY A 104 22.13 -13.24 -0.49
C GLY A 104 20.73 -12.67 -0.27
N TYR A 105 20.20 -12.75 0.95
CA TYR A 105 18.94 -12.11 1.35
C TYR A 105 19.16 -11.04 2.41
N THR A 106 18.25 -10.07 2.47
CA THR A 106 18.23 -9.02 3.48
C THR A 106 16.96 -9.17 4.32
N THR A 107 17.07 -9.17 5.64
CA THR A 107 15.89 -9.06 6.52
C THR A 107 15.68 -7.63 6.96
N VAL A 108 14.42 -7.19 7.02
CA VAL A 108 14.07 -5.81 7.37
C VAL A 108 13.04 -5.80 8.50
N TYR A 109 13.27 -4.93 9.48
CA TYR A 109 12.48 -4.78 10.71
C TYR A 109 11.97 -3.35 10.75
N LEU A 110 10.67 -3.14 10.58
CA LEU A 110 10.04 -1.82 10.52
C LEU A 110 9.21 -1.55 11.79
N HIS A 111 8.85 -0.28 11.97
CA HIS A 111 8.02 0.23 13.06
C HIS A 111 8.60 0.01 14.47
N MET A 112 9.93 -0.15 14.58
CA MET A 112 10.61 -0.39 15.85
C MET A 112 10.36 0.76 16.85
N ASP A 113 10.37 0.46 18.14
CA ASP A 113 10.32 1.49 19.19
C ASP A 113 11.70 2.07 19.42
N LYS A 114 12.67 1.18 19.70
CA LYS A 114 14.05 1.51 20.02
C LYS A 114 14.99 0.56 19.32
N PHE A 115 16.19 1.05 19.06
CA PHE A 115 17.32 0.25 18.63
C PHE A 115 18.14 -0.19 19.85
N ASN A 116 19.04 -1.16 19.67
CA ASN A 116 20.09 -1.42 20.65
C ASN A 116 21.08 -0.24 20.72
N ASP A 117 22.00 -0.27 21.68
CA ASP A 117 22.92 0.86 21.94
C ASP A 117 23.84 1.16 20.76
N ALA A 118 24.38 0.13 20.10
CA ALA A 118 25.28 0.29 18.96
C ALA A 118 24.60 1.05 17.81
N LEU A 119 23.37 0.67 17.46
CA LEU A 119 22.61 1.32 16.41
C LEU A 119 22.12 2.72 16.84
N THR A 120 21.72 2.88 18.11
CA THR A 120 21.33 4.19 18.66
C THR A 120 22.47 5.20 18.53
N ASN A 121 23.71 4.81 18.82
CA ASN A 121 24.88 5.68 18.71
C ASN A 121 25.14 6.11 17.26
N ILE A 122 25.04 5.19 16.29
CA ILE A 122 25.18 5.49 14.86
C ILE A 122 24.12 6.49 14.41
N ILE A 123 22.86 6.24 14.75
CA ILE A 123 21.74 7.11 14.39
C ILE A 123 21.92 8.50 15.02
N ARG A 124 22.21 8.57 16.32
CA ARG A 124 22.37 9.85 17.02
C ARG A 124 23.52 10.65 16.43
N ALA A 125 24.66 10.02 16.14
CA ALA A 125 25.78 10.69 15.49
C ALA A 125 25.36 11.32 14.15
N GLU A 126 24.62 10.60 13.32
CA GLU A 126 24.14 11.14 12.03
C GLU A 126 23.06 12.23 12.22
N GLN A 127 22.13 12.06 13.17
CA GLN A 127 21.10 13.05 13.50
C GLN A 127 21.72 14.39 13.94
N TYR A 128 22.74 14.35 14.79
CA TYR A 128 23.44 15.57 15.24
C TYR A 128 24.32 16.17 14.15
N LYS A 129 24.99 15.34 13.34
CA LYS A 129 25.77 15.81 12.18
C LYS A 129 24.90 16.53 11.15
N GLN A 130 23.71 16.01 10.86
CA GLN A 130 22.76 16.60 9.92
C GLN A 130 21.79 17.61 10.55
N GLN A 131 21.77 17.74 11.88
CA GLN A 131 20.81 18.53 12.65
C GLN A 131 19.34 18.27 12.27
N ARG A 132 18.97 16.98 12.18
CA ARG A 132 17.61 16.54 11.82
C ARG A 132 17.18 15.27 12.54
N PHE A 133 15.87 15.05 12.62
CA PHE A 133 15.31 13.85 13.24
C PHE A 133 15.35 12.63 12.32
N ASP A 134 14.88 12.76 11.09
CA ASP A 134 14.84 11.64 10.16
C ASP A 134 16.19 11.46 9.47
N VAL A 135 16.77 10.28 9.56
CA VAL A 135 18.08 9.96 8.96
C VAL A 135 18.04 8.59 8.31
N ASP A 136 18.88 8.41 7.30
CA ASP A 136 18.98 7.19 6.53
C ASP A 136 20.46 6.83 6.36
N VAL A 137 20.91 5.83 7.13
CA VAL A 137 22.33 5.54 7.30
C VAL A 137 22.65 4.20 6.68
N THR A 138 23.55 4.19 5.70
CA THR A 138 24.19 2.97 5.20
C THR A 138 25.35 2.62 6.13
N VAL A 139 25.50 1.34 6.46
CA VAL A 139 26.47 0.84 7.44
C VAL A 139 27.35 -0.21 6.77
N ASP A 140 28.66 -0.02 6.87
CA ASP A 140 29.64 -0.94 6.29
C ASP A 140 29.64 -2.30 7.01
N SER A 141 29.93 -3.37 6.27
CA SER A 141 29.85 -4.76 6.75
C SER A 141 30.77 -5.12 7.91
N GLY A 142 31.79 -4.28 8.18
CA GLY A 142 32.69 -4.42 9.31
C GLY A 142 32.18 -3.85 10.63
N VAL A 143 31.16 -2.99 10.62
CA VAL A 143 30.81 -2.13 11.76
C VAL A 143 29.89 -2.82 12.76
N VAL A 144 28.74 -3.32 12.29
CA VAL A 144 27.74 -3.97 13.16
C VAL A 144 27.45 -5.37 12.64
N LYS A 145 28.27 -6.34 13.08
CA LYS A 145 28.07 -7.76 12.81
C LYS A 145 27.10 -8.36 13.83
N LEU A 146 26.25 -9.27 13.35
CA LEU A 146 25.21 -9.91 14.15
C LEU A 146 25.28 -11.43 14.02
N THR A 147 25.03 -12.13 15.12
CA THR A 147 24.73 -13.57 15.11
C THR A 147 23.22 -13.81 15.07
N LYS A 148 22.79 -14.97 14.57
CA LYS A 148 21.38 -15.38 14.62
C LYS A 148 20.84 -15.30 16.05
N GLY A 149 19.71 -14.61 16.22
CA GLY A 149 19.08 -14.42 17.52
C GLY A 149 19.66 -13.29 18.38
N GLN A 150 20.66 -12.54 17.91
CA GLN A 150 21.18 -11.39 18.65
C GLN A 150 20.13 -10.27 18.76
N TYR A 151 20.05 -9.65 19.92
CA TYR A 151 19.15 -8.51 20.18
C TYR A 151 19.51 -7.28 19.34
N ILE A 152 18.53 -6.71 18.66
CA ILE A 152 18.70 -5.54 17.78
C ILE A 152 17.88 -4.32 18.20
N GLY A 153 16.94 -4.49 19.13
CA GLY A 153 16.04 -3.42 19.57
C GLY A 153 14.67 -3.97 19.97
N ASN A 154 13.67 -3.11 20.03
CA ASN A 154 12.33 -3.47 20.46
C ASN A 154 11.28 -3.17 19.39
N ALA A 155 10.26 -4.02 19.29
CA ALA A 155 9.10 -3.79 18.44
C ALA A 155 8.29 -2.60 18.96
N GLY A 156 7.67 -1.85 18.05
CA GLY A 156 7.05 -0.59 18.38
C GLY A 156 5.82 -0.26 17.57
N ASN A 157 5.64 1.05 17.37
CA ASN A 157 4.55 1.62 16.59
C ASN A 157 5.02 2.93 15.92
N THR A 158 6.29 3.05 15.55
CA THR A 158 6.81 4.26 14.90
C THR A 158 6.44 4.29 13.41
N GLY A 159 6.47 5.47 12.79
CA GLY A 159 6.10 5.64 11.38
C GLY A 159 4.61 5.45 11.10
N ALA A 160 4.28 5.07 9.86
CA ALA A 160 2.91 4.92 9.36
C ALA A 160 2.30 3.56 9.76
N SER A 161 2.13 3.36 11.06
CA SER A 161 1.54 2.16 11.66
C SER A 161 0.26 2.47 12.46
N GLY A 162 -0.76 1.63 12.31
CA GLY A 162 -2.06 1.76 12.99
C GLY A 162 -2.10 1.18 14.41
N GLY A 163 -1.12 0.37 14.80
CA GLY A 163 -1.04 -0.24 16.13
C GLY A 163 0.25 -1.03 16.34
N PRO A 164 0.59 -1.43 17.58
CA PRO A 164 1.85 -2.11 17.86
C PRO A 164 1.99 -3.44 17.09
N HIS A 165 3.03 -3.54 16.27
CA HIS A 165 3.41 -4.73 15.51
C HIS A 165 4.87 -4.62 15.04
N LEU A 166 5.42 -5.72 14.52
CA LEU A 166 6.63 -5.71 13.70
C LEU A 166 6.21 -5.95 12.25
N HIS A 167 6.52 -5.02 11.35
CA HIS A 167 6.49 -5.33 9.93
C HIS A 167 7.85 -5.94 9.55
N PHE A 168 7.82 -7.19 9.09
CA PHE A 168 9.02 -7.97 8.79
C PHE A 168 9.06 -8.36 7.33
N GLU A 169 10.20 -8.14 6.71
CA GLU A 169 10.43 -8.42 5.30
C GLU A 169 11.64 -9.33 5.10
N ILE A 170 11.60 -10.15 4.05
CA ILE A 170 12.77 -10.78 3.46
C ILE A 170 12.87 -10.25 2.03
N ARG A 171 14.04 -9.75 1.64
CA ARG A 171 14.32 -9.22 0.31
C ARG A 171 15.47 -9.97 -0.34
N ASP A 172 15.46 -10.07 -1.65
CA ASP A 172 16.68 -10.39 -2.40
C ASP A 172 17.67 -9.23 -2.23
N THR A 173 18.89 -9.49 -1.76
CA THR A 173 19.84 -8.40 -1.41
C THR A 173 20.22 -7.57 -2.62
N LYS A 174 20.36 -8.19 -3.80
CA LYS A 174 20.83 -7.51 -5.03
C LYS A 174 19.76 -6.59 -5.60
N THR A 175 18.54 -7.07 -5.69
CA THR A 175 17.43 -6.36 -6.33
C THR A 175 16.59 -5.56 -5.35
N GLN A 176 16.71 -5.82 -4.05
CA GLN A 176 15.86 -5.30 -2.97
C GLN A 176 14.38 -5.64 -3.15
N ARG A 177 14.05 -6.59 -4.04
CA ARG A 177 12.68 -7.05 -4.25
C ARG A 177 12.21 -7.87 -3.04
N PRO A 178 11.08 -7.49 -2.41
CA PRO A 178 10.54 -8.22 -1.28
C PRO A 178 9.93 -9.55 -1.73
N LEU A 179 10.21 -10.58 -0.93
CA LEU A 179 9.82 -11.97 -1.11
C LEU A 179 8.88 -12.36 0.03
N ASN A 180 7.93 -13.26 -0.25
CA ASN A 180 7.00 -13.73 0.77
C ASN A 180 7.75 -14.44 1.92
N PRO A 181 7.81 -13.89 3.15
CA PRO A 181 8.63 -14.45 4.23
C PRO A 181 8.23 -15.88 4.62
N GLN A 182 6.97 -16.24 4.43
CA GLN A 182 6.45 -17.58 4.74
C GLN A 182 7.03 -18.67 3.83
N LEU A 183 7.56 -18.32 2.64
CA LEU A 183 8.30 -19.24 1.77
C LEU A 183 9.63 -19.69 2.38
N PHE A 184 10.17 -18.97 3.37
CA PHE A 184 11.42 -19.29 4.06
C PHE A 184 11.22 -20.15 5.32
N GLY A 185 10.01 -20.66 5.53
CA GLY A 185 9.65 -21.49 6.68
C GLY A 185 9.10 -20.70 7.88
N LEU A 186 8.94 -19.37 7.76
CA LEU A 186 8.33 -18.51 8.78
C LEU A 186 6.79 -18.53 8.69
N ARG A 187 6.19 -19.73 8.71
CA ARG A 187 4.76 -19.92 8.47
C ARG A 187 3.91 -19.62 9.70
N PHE A 188 2.84 -18.87 9.52
CA PHE A 188 1.79 -18.77 10.54
C PHE A 188 0.97 -20.06 10.58
N ASN A 189 0.39 -20.38 11.74
CA ASN A 189 -0.54 -21.50 11.82
C ASN A 189 -1.84 -21.15 11.09
N ASP A 190 -2.09 -21.82 9.98
CA ASP A 190 -3.24 -21.59 9.11
C ASP A 190 -3.89 -22.92 8.70
N ARG A 191 -5.22 -22.96 8.79
CA ARG A 191 -6.07 -24.11 8.44
C ARG A 191 -7.33 -23.70 7.69
N PHE A 192 -7.43 -22.42 7.33
CA PHE A 192 -8.63 -21.84 6.76
C PHE A 192 -8.44 -21.73 5.26
N LEU A 193 -9.51 -22.02 4.52
CA LEU A 193 -9.48 -21.96 3.08
C LEU A 193 -9.74 -20.51 2.65
N PRO A 194 -9.08 -20.02 1.59
CA PRO A 194 -9.36 -18.70 1.03
C PRO A 194 -10.86 -18.48 0.80
N THR A 195 -11.37 -17.30 1.13
CA THR A 195 -12.79 -16.98 0.96
C THR A 195 -13.03 -16.28 -0.37
N ILE A 196 -13.85 -16.89 -1.24
CA ILE A 196 -14.35 -16.24 -2.46
C ILE A 196 -15.68 -15.54 -2.11
N ASN A 197 -15.71 -14.20 -2.19
CA ASN A 197 -16.89 -13.40 -1.82
C ASN A 197 -17.86 -13.21 -3.00
N ASN A 198 -17.32 -12.98 -4.20
CA ASN A 198 -18.06 -12.85 -5.47
C ASN A 198 -17.06 -12.82 -6.63
N ILE A 199 -17.59 -12.88 -7.86
CA ILE A 199 -16.85 -12.55 -9.08
C ILE A 199 -17.52 -11.39 -9.81
N MET A 200 -16.77 -10.72 -10.68
CA MET A 200 -17.26 -9.65 -11.54
C MET A 200 -17.02 -10.03 -13.00
N VAL A 201 -18.02 -9.76 -13.84
CA VAL A 201 -17.95 -9.91 -15.29
C VAL A 201 -17.92 -8.53 -15.92
N TYR A 202 -16.98 -8.30 -16.83
CA TYR A 202 -16.75 -7.01 -17.48
C TYR A 202 -17.01 -7.13 -18.98
N ASP A 203 -17.80 -6.22 -19.52
CA ASP A 203 -17.92 -6.02 -20.98
C ASP A 203 -16.72 -5.18 -21.43
N LEU A 204 -15.82 -5.76 -22.24
CA LEU A 204 -14.56 -5.16 -22.69
C LEU A 204 -14.55 -4.97 -24.21
N ASN A 205 -15.71 -4.75 -24.81
CA ASN A 205 -15.81 -4.42 -26.24
C ASN A 205 -15.33 -2.99 -26.55
N ASP A 206 -15.33 -2.11 -25.55
CA ASP A 206 -14.61 -0.84 -25.58
C ASP A 206 -13.15 -1.08 -25.15
N ASP A 207 -12.21 -0.42 -25.83
CA ASP A 207 -10.78 -0.51 -25.50
C ASP A 207 -10.46 0.21 -24.17
N LEU A 208 -11.37 1.05 -23.66
CA LEU A 208 -11.20 1.82 -22.42
C LEU A 208 -11.87 1.16 -21.21
N PHE A 209 -11.05 0.72 -20.24
CA PHE A 209 -11.54 0.36 -18.90
C PHE A 209 -11.66 1.58 -18.00
N ASN A 210 -12.88 1.91 -17.55
CA ASN A 210 -13.17 3.09 -16.74
C ASN A 210 -14.45 2.92 -15.89
N GLU A 211 -14.91 3.97 -15.23
CA GLU A 211 -16.09 3.97 -14.37
C GLU A 211 -17.41 3.58 -15.06
N HIS A 212 -17.50 3.75 -16.39
CA HIS A 212 -18.65 3.42 -17.23
C HIS A 212 -18.57 2.04 -17.89
N THR A 213 -17.45 1.34 -17.81
CA THR A 213 -17.34 -0.05 -18.30
C THR A 213 -18.48 -0.89 -17.71
N PRO A 214 -19.37 -1.47 -18.55
CA PRO A 214 -20.46 -2.28 -18.05
C PRO A 214 -19.91 -3.49 -17.29
N ARG A 215 -20.45 -3.70 -16.09
CA ARG A 215 -19.99 -4.76 -15.19
C ARG A 215 -21.15 -5.38 -14.44
N GLN A 216 -21.06 -6.68 -14.17
CA GLN A 216 -22.07 -7.44 -13.45
C GLN A 216 -21.41 -8.25 -12.34
N ALA A 217 -21.86 -8.03 -11.10
CA ALA A 217 -21.42 -8.81 -9.94
C ALA A 217 -22.21 -10.12 -9.87
N MET A 218 -21.50 -11.24 -9.73
CA MET A 218 -22.09 -12.57 -9.59
C MET A 218 -21.90 -13.05 -8.16
N GLN A 219 -23.01 -13.29 -7.46
CA GLN A 219 -22.98 -13.83 -6.12
C GLN A 219 -22.61 -15.31 -6.14
N VAL A 220 -21.85 -15.73 -5.13
CA VAL A 220 -21.41 -17.12 -4.96
C VAL A 220 -22.01 -17.70 -3.68
N LYS A 221 -22.13 -19.03 -3.64
CA LYS A 221 -22.46 -19.78 -2.44
C LYS A 221 -21.51 -20.97 -2.31
N ALA A 222 -21.11 -21.28 -1.07
CA ALA A 222 -20.37 -22.49 -0.79
C ALA A 222 -21.33 -23.69 -0.83
N ILE A 223 -20.94 -24.77 -1.53
CA ILE A 223 -21.70 -26.04 -1.56
C ILE A 223 -21.07 -27.09 -0.63
N ARG A 224 -19.78 -26.94 -0.35
CA ARG A 224 -19.02 -27.67 0.68
C ARG A 224 -17.77 -26.85 0.99
N ASN A 225 -17.01 -27.25 2.00
CA ASN A 225 -15.82 -26.51 2.41
C ASN A 225 -14.87 -26.28 1.23
N GLY A 226 -14.52 -25.02 0.96
CA GLY A 226 -13.65 -24.62 -0.14
C GLY A 226 -14.23 -24.72 -1.55
N ILE A 227 -15.43 -25.28 -1.75
CA ILE A 227 -16.01 -25.41 -3.09
C ILE A 227 -17.24 -24.53 -3.22
N TYR A 228 -17.17 -23.62 -4.17
CA TYR A 228 -18.16 -22.60 -4.47
C TYR A 228 -18.82 -22.85 -5.82
N THR A 229 -20.05 -22.35 -5.94
CA THR A 229 -20.80 -22.22 -7.18
C THR A 229 -21.49 -20.84 -7.21
N LEU A 230 -21.98 -20.42 -8.37
CA LEU A 230 -22.81 -19.23 -8.45
C LEU A 230 -24.17 -19.47 -7.78
N THR A 231 -24.80 -18.41 -7.27
CA THR A 231 -26.16 -18.52 -6.75
C THR A 231 -27.18 -18.81 -7.85
N GLN A 232 -26.92 -18.29 -9.07
CA GLN A 232 -27.69 -18.62 -10.26
C GLN A 232 -27.28 -19.98 -10.86
N ASN A 233 -28.23 -20.65 -11.50
CA ASN A 233 -28.03 -21.97 -12.11
C ASN A 233 -27.83 -21.93 -13.63
N THR A 234 -27.88 -20.73 -14.24
CA THR A 234 -27.71 -20.54 -15.68
C THR A 234 -26.27 -20.09 -16.01
N PRO A 235 -25.74 -20.44 -17.20
CA PRO A 235 -24.47 -19.91 -17.67
C PRO A 235 -24.48 -18.38 -17.67
N ILE A 236 -23.36 -17.77 -17.26
CA ILE A 236 -23.16 -16.32 -17.40
C ILE A 236 -23.18 -15.98 -18.88
N LYS A 237 -24.03 -15.03 -19.25
CA LYS A 237 -24.09 -14.50 -20.60
C LYS A 237 -23.01 -13.44 -20.81
N VAL A 238 -22.13 -13.67 -21.77
CA VAL A 238 -21.03 -12.76 -22.14
C VAL A 238 -21.14 -12.35 -23.60
N ASN A 239 -20.64 -11.17 -23.95
CA ASN A 239 -20.75 -10.61 -25.31
C ASN A 239 -19.37 -10.18 -25.80
N GLY A 240 -18.96 -10.66 -26.99
CA GLY A 240 -17.72 -10.23 -27.64
C GLY A 240 -16.47 -10.42 -26.77
N LYS A 241 -15.73 -9.33 -26.56
CA LYS A 241 -14.61 -9.27 -25.62
C LYS A 241 -15.13 -9.02 -24.20
N PHE A 242 -14.71 -9.85 -23.26
CA PHE A 242 -15.05 -9.70 -21.85
C PHE A 242 -13.86 -10.01 -20.94
N GLY A 243 -13.95 -9.54 -19.71
CA GLY A 243 -12.99 -9.83 -18.64
C GLY A 243 -13.68 -10.40 -17.42
N LEU A 244 -12.90 -11.07 -16.58
CA LEU A 244 -13.35 -11.57 -15.29
C LEU A 244 -12.51 -10.96 -14.17
N GLY A 245 -13.14 -10.74 -13.03
CA GLY A 245 -12.47 -10.40 -11.77
C GLY A 245 -13.05 -11.21 -10.62
N ILE A 246 -12.33 -11.27 -9.52
CA ILE A 246 -12.71 -12.00 -8.31
C ILE A 246 -12.55 -11.10 -7.10
N ASN A 247 -13.40 -11.25 -6.09
CA ASN A 247 -13.16 -10.68 -4.77
C ASN A 247 -12.86 -11.84 -3.83
N THR A 248 -11.58 -12.04 -3.56
CA THR A 248 -11.10 -13.07 -2.64
C THR A 248 -10.15 -12.51 -1.60
N ILE A 249 -10.11 -13.16 -0.44
CA ILE A 249 -9.24 -12.87 0.69
C ILE A 249 -8.87 -14.16 1.40
N ASP A 250 -7.78 -14.12 2.15
CA ASP A 250 -7.41 -15.19 3.07
C ASP A 250 -7.63 -14.78 4.54
N ARG A 251 -7.61 -15.75 5.46
CA ARG A 251 -7.55 -15.55 6.92
C ARG A 251 -6.89 -16.74 7.59
N HIS A 252 -6.03 -16.50 8.58
CA HIS A 252 -5.49 -17.62 9.37
C HIS A 252 -6.45 -18.16 10.46
N ARG A 253 -7.55 -17.44 10.76
CA ARG A 253 -8.56 -17.84 11.76
C ARG A 253 -9.95 -17.30 11.49
N ALA A 254 -10.96 -17.97 12.05
CA ALA A 254 -12.35 -17.50 12.04
C ALA A 254 -12.48 -16.09 12.65
N GLY A 255 -13.10 -15.17 11.91
CA GLY A 255 -13.22 -13.76 12.32
C GLY A 255 -11.89 -12.98 12.40
N GLY A 256 -10.79 -13.56 11.91
CA GLY A 256 -9.46 -12.96 11.91
C GLY A 256 -9.29 -11.82 10.91
N PHE A 257 -8.07 -11.26 10.90
CA PHE A 257 -7.65 -10.24 9.94
C PHE A 257 -7.77 -10.75 8.50
N ARG A 258 -8.05 -9.84 7.57
CA ARG A 258 -8.08 -10.15 6.14
C ARG A 258 -6.64 -10.18 5.64
N ASN A 259 -6.22 -11.33 5.11
CA ASN A 259 -4.89 -11.59 4.59
C ASN A 259 -4.89 -11.62 3.06
N GLY A 260 -3.69 -11.50 2.48
CA GLY A 260 -3.48 -11.76 1.06
C GLY A 260 -3.61 -13.24 0.76
N VAL A 261 -4.27 -13.58 -0.36
CA VAL A 261 -4.17 -14.94 -0.93
C VAL A 261 -2.80 -15.10 -1.60
N TYR A 262 -2.31 -16.33 -1.75
CA TYR A 262 -1.03 -16.60 -2.38
C TYR A 262 -1.14 -16.69 -3.92
N SER A 263 -2.15 -17.39 -4.43
CA SER A 263 -2.41 -17.47 -5.87
C SER A 263 -3.89 -17.33 -6.21
N ILE A 264 -4.14 -16.80 -7.40
CA ILE A 264 -5.46 -16.73 -8.04
C ILE A 264 -5.29 -17.22 -9.47
N GLU A 265 -5.95 -18.31 -9.80
CA GLU A 265 -5.85 -18.98 -11.09
C GLU A 265 -7.24 -19.05 -11.74
N LEU A 266 -7.35 -18.63 -13.00
CA LEU A 266 -8.55 -18.67 -13.81
C LEU A 266 -8.34 -19.59 -15.00
N PHE A 267 -9.25 -20.55 -15.15
CA PHE A 267 -9.27 -21.52 -16.25
C PHE A 267 -10.57 -21.43 -17.03
N ILE A 268 -10.49 -21.63 -18.36
CA ILE A 268 -11.64 -21.80 -19.25
C ILE A 268 -11.44 -23.12 -20.03
N ASN A 269 -12.37 -24.07 -19.92
CA ASN A 269 -12.26 -25.45 -20.42
C ASN A 269 -10.92 -26.12 -20.06
N GLY A 270 -10.42 -25.86 -18.84
CA GLY A 270 -9.15 -26.39 -18.35
C GLY A 270 -7.89 -25.65 -18.84
N GLU A 271 -8.00 -24.73 -19.80
CA GLU A 271 -6.89 -23.89 -20.22
C GLU A 271 -6.69 -22.72 -19.24
N ALA A 272 -5.46 -22.50 -18.78
CA ALA A 272 -5.11 -21.38 -17.92
C ALA A 272 -5.18 -20.05 -18.69
N ILE A 273 -6.06 -19.16 -18.28
CA ILE A 273 -6.20 -17.81 -18.84
C ILE A 273 -5.37 -16.81 -18.06
N SER A 274 -5.41 -16.89 -16.74
CA SER A 274 -4.74 -15.95 -15.84
C SER A 274 -4.26 -16.68 -14.59
N THR A 275 -3.00 -16.48 -14.20
CA THR A 275 -2.42 -17.00 -12.96
C THR A 275 -1.64 -15.90 -12.28
N VAL A 276 -2.18 -15.39 -11.18
CA VAL A 276 -1.53 -14.41 -10.30
C VAL A 276 -0.86 -15.14 -9.14
N VAL A 277 0.39 -14.78 -8.83
CA VAL A 277 1.17 -15.37 -7.73
C VAL A 277 1.88 -14.28 -6.92
N PHE A 278 1.69 -14.31 -5.59
CA PHE A 278 2.33 -13.41 -4.62
C PHE A 278 3.55 -14.04 -3.95
N GLU A 279 4.53 -14.39 -4.80
CA GLU A 279 5.83 -14.94 -4.39
C GLU A 279 6.87 -13.82 -4.15
N GLU A 280 6.89 -12.84 -5.05
CA GLU A 280 7.84 -11.72 -5.11
C GLU A 280 7.08 -10.47 -5.56
N LEU A 281 7.42 -9.31 -5.00
CA LEU A 281 6.87 -8.02 -5.38
C LEU A 281 8.01 -7.04 -5.73
N ASP A 282 7.66 -5.92 -6.35
CA ASP A 282 8.61 -4.84 -6.68
C ASP A 282 8.06 -3.51 -6.14
N PHE A 283 8.84 -2.83 -5.29
CA PHE A 283 8.43 -1.53 -4.72
C PHE A 283 8.18 -0.48 -5.79
N ASN A 284 8.89 -0.55 -6.92
CA ASN A 284 8.75 0.41 -8.01
C ASN A 284 7.43 0.24 -8.76
N THR A 285 6.90 -0.98 -8.84
CA THR A 285 5.65 -1.28 -9.59
C THR A 285 4.44 -1.48 -8.68
N SER A 286 4.62 -1.58 -7.36
CA SER A 286 3.57 -1.91 -6.38
C SER A 286 2.33 -1.00 -6.44
N ARG A 287 2.50 0.26 -6.85
CA ARG A 287 1.39 1.20 -7.05
C ARG A 287 0.45 0.83 -8.20
N GLY A 288 0.91 0.00 -9.13
CA GLY A 288 0.08 -0.63 -10.15
C GLY A 288 -1.10 -1.40 -9.57
N ILE A 289 -1.15 -1.64 -8.25
CA ILE A 289 -2.29 -2.27 -7.56
C ILE A 289 -3.61 -1.58 -7.91
N HIS A 290 -3.59 -0.26 -8.13
CA HIS A 290 -4.77 0.50 -8.55
C HIS A 290 -5.26 0.11 -9.94
N SER A 291 -4.39 -0.37 -10.82
CA SER A 291 -4.78 -0.96 -12.08
C SER A 291 -4.98 -2.48 -11.99
N TYR A 292 -4.48 -3.16 -10.96
CA TYR A 292 -4.78 -4.57 -10.72
C TYR A 292 -6.20 -4.78 -10.19
N ILE A 293 -6.71 -3.84 -9.40
CA ILE A 293 -8.09 -3.87 -8.90
C ILE A 293 -9.04 -3.09 -9.81
N ASP A 294 -10.34 -3.36 -9.69
CA ASP A 294 -11.38 -2.44 -10.18
C ASP A 294 -11.41 -1.18 -9.31
N TYR A 295 -10.58 -0.21 -9.67
CA TYR A 295 -10.41 1.03 -8.90
C TYR A 295 -11.68 1.89 -8.85
N PRO A 296 -12.41 2.13 -9.96
CA PRO A 296 -13.69 2.83 -9.89
C PRO A 296 -14.68 2.17 -8.92
N TYR A 297 -14.78 0.83 -8.95
CA TYR A 297 -15.63 0.09 -8.02
C TYR A 297 -15.14 0.20 -6.58
N TRP A 298 -13.83 0.06 -6.34
CA TRP A 298 -13.23 0.22 -5.02
C TRP A 298 -13.44 1.62 -4.44
N ARG A 299 -13.30 2.67 -5.24
CA ARG A 299 -13.52 4.05 -4.78
C ARG A 299 -14.95 4.27 -4.29
N LYS A 300 -15.93 3.67 -4.99
CA LYS A 300 -17.37 3.76 -4.68
C LYS A 300 -17.83 2.85 -3.55
N THR A 301 -17.34 1.61 -3.48
CA THR A 301 -17.89 0.57 -2.58
C THR A 301 -16.93 0.11 -1.49
N LYS A 302 -15.64 0.46 -1.60
CA LYS A 302 -14.52 -0.05 -0.78
C LYS A 302 -14.24 -1.55 -0.93
N ALA A 303 -14.98 -2.28 -1.76
CA ALA A 303 -14.67 -3.66 -2.11
C ALA A 303 -13.59 -3.71 -3.21
N LYS A 304 -12.57 -4.55 -3.01
CA LYS A 304 -11.49 -4.75 -3.98
C LYS A 304 -11.79 -6.00 -4.80
N VAL A 305 -12.09 -5.80 -6.08
CA VAL A 305 -12.17 -6.88 -7.06
C VAL A 305 -10.82 -6.94 -7.75
N GLN A 306 -10.12 -8.06 -7.64
CA GLN A 306 -8.90 -8.36 -8.35
C GLN A 306 -9.23 -8.72 -9.80
N LYS A 307 -8.68 -8.00 -10.77
CA LYS A 307 -8.89 -8.28 -12.20
C LYS A 307 -8.03 -9.48 -12.61
N SER A 308 -8.61 -10.38 -13.38
CA SER A 308 -7.88 -11.48 -14.04
C SER A 308 -7.31 -11.05 -15.40
N PHE A 309 -7.37 -9.76 -15.71
CA PHE A 309 -6.85 -9.10 -16.90
C PHE A 309 -6.04 -7.86 -16.51
N LYS A 310 -5.19 -7.39 -17.42
CA LYS A 310 -4.17 -6.38 -17.15
C LYS A 310 -4.31 -5.20 -18.10
N ASP A 311 -4.34 -3.98 -17.56
CA ASP A 311 -4.32 -2.78 -18.38
C ASP A 311 -2.93 -2.63 -19.05
N PRO A 312 -2.83 -2.11 -20.29
CA PRO A 312 -1.58 -2.11 -21.06
C PRO A 312 -0.39 -1.42 -20.38
N GLY A 313 -0.64 -0.31 -19.67
CA GLY A 313 0.36 0.47 -18.94
C GLY A 313 0.62 -0.02 -17.51
N ASN A 314 0.05 -1.15 -17.08
CA ASN A 314 0.30 -1.69 -15.74
C ASN A 314 1.69 -2.38 -15.68
N PRO A 315 2.62 -1.94 -14.83
CA PRO A 315 3.98 -2.50 -14.81
C PRO A 315 4.13 -3.72 -13.88
N ILE A 316 3.07 -4.20 -13.22
CA ILE A 316 3.21 -5.28 -12.23
C ILE A 316 3.53 -6.63 -12.90
N GLU A 317 4.38 -7.42 -12.25
CA GLU A 317 4.90 -8.72 -12.70
C GLU A 317 4.35 -9.93 -11.90
N ILE A 318 3.16 -9.81 -11.32
CA ILE A 318 2.51 -10.88 -10.52
C ILE A 318 1.76 -11.90 -11.39
N PHE A 319 1.44 -11.56 -12.64
CA PHE A 319 0.81 -12.47 -13.58
C PHE A 319 1.86 -13.42 -14.18
N LYS A 320 1.87 -14.68 -13.75
CA LYS A 320 2.76 -15.74 -14.26
C LYS A 320 2.23 -16.39 -15.54
N VAL A 321 0.90 -16.40 -15.69
CA VAL A 321 0.21 -16.74 -16.94
C VAL A 321 -0.80 -15.64 -17.22
N LEU A 322 -0.84 -15.15 -18.44
CA LEU A 322 -1.84 -14.17 -18.87
C LEU A 322 -2.06 -14.24 -20.39
N LYS A 323 -3.04 -15.05 -20.82
CA LYS A 323 -3.38 -15.20 -22.24
C LYS A 323 -4.15 -13.97 -22.71
N ASN A 324 -3.73 -13.37 -23.84
CA ASN A 324 -4.39 -12.19 -24.44
C ASN A 324 -4.68 -11.07 -23.41
N VAL A 325 -3.71 -10.75 -22.56
CA VAL A 325 -3.83 -9.80 -21.45
C VAL A 325 -4.99 -10.07 -20.47
N GLY A 326 -5.55 -11.29 -20.49
CA GLY A 326 -6.70 -11.74 -19.69
C GLY A 326 -8.07 -11.38 -20.30
N VAL A 327 -8.09 -10.78 -21.49
CA VAL A 327 -9.32 -10.52 -22.26
C VAL A 327 -9.72 -11.80 -22.99
N ILE A 328 -11.00 -12.16 -22.85
CA ILE A 328 -11.56 -13.42 -23.32
C ILE A 328 -12.60 -13.15 -24.40
N SER A 329 -12.64 -14.00 -25.42
CA SER A 329 -13.73 -14.11 -26.37
C SER A 329 -14.01 -15.58 -26.62
N LEU A 330 -15.29 -15.95 -26.68
CA LEU A 330 -15.70 -17.33 -26.97
C LEU A 330 -15.88 -17.49 -28.48
N PRO A 331 -15.41 -18.61 -29.08
CA PRO A 331 -15.44 -18.78 -30.53
C PRO A 331 -16.83 -19.15 -31.07
N ASP A 332 -17.72 -19.66 -30.21
CA ASP A 332 -19.09 -20.06 -30.57
C ASP A 332 -20.06 -19.81 -29.40
N ASP A 333 -21.31 -20.22 -29.57
CA ASP A 333 -22.38 -20.10 -28.58
C ASP A 333 -22.50 -21.31 -27.67
N LYS A 334 -21.51 -22.22 -27.67
CA LYS A 334 -21.51 -23.36 -26.74
C LYS A 334 -21.28 -22.90 -25.31
N VAL A 335 -21.61 -23.77 -24.37
CA VAL A 335 -21.35 -23.56 -22.95
C VAL A 335 -19.91 -23.98 -22.64
N TYR A 336 -19.15 -23.07 -22.04
CA TYR A 336 -17.78 -23.30 -21.60
C TYR A 336 -17.75 -23.41 -20.07
N ASP A 337 -16.95 -24.35 -19.56
CA ASP A 337 -16.67 -24.46 -18.14
C ASP A 337 -15.60 -23.45 -17.75
N ALA A 338 -15.85 -22.71 -16.67
CA ALA A 338 -14.93 -21.74 -16.11
C ALA A 338 -14.67 -22.07 -14.64
N LYS A 339 -13.42 -21.89 -14.22
CA LYS A 339 -12.98 -22.25 -12.87
C LYS A 339 -12.02 -21.21 -12.32
N TYR A 340 -12.29 -20.74 -11.11
CA TYR A 340 -11.27 -20.11 -10.27
C TYR A 340 -10.70 -21.14 -9.29
N VAL A 341 -9.37 -21.12 -9.11
CA VAL A 341 -8.65 -21.81 -8.03
C VAL A 341 -7.88 -20.75 -7.26
N VAL A 342 -8.13 -20.66 -5.95
CA VAL A 342 -7.50 -19.67 -5.06
C VAL A 342 -6.80 -20.42 -3.94
N LYS A 343 -5.51 -20.16 -3.76
CA LYS A 343 -4.70 -20.81 -2.71
C LYS A 343 -4.10 -19.79 -1.76
N ASP A 344 -3.94 -20.18 -0.51
CA ASP A 344 -3.02 -19.53 0.41
C ASP A 344 -1.62 -20.14 0.32
N ILE A 345 -0.70 -19.66 1.15
CA ILE A 345 0.69 -20.12 1.19
C ILE A 345 0.86 -21.48 1.88
N ALA A 346 -0.09 -21.88 2.73
CA ALA A 346 -0.11 -23.19 3.36
C ALA A 346 -0.59 -24.29 2.38
N GLY A 347 -1.18 -23.90 1.25
CA GLY A 347 -1.75 -24.77 0.24
C GLY A 347 -3.23 -25.08 0.48
N ASN A 348 -3.92 -24.39 1.41
CA ASN A 348 -5.36 -24.50 1.50
C ASN A 348 -5.98 -23.86 0.25
N CYS A 349 -7.00 -24.52 -0.30
CA CYS A 349 -7.45 -24.26 -1.66
C CYS A 349 -8.97 -24.12 -1.72
N SER A 350 -9.43 -23.02 -2.30
CA SER A 350 -10.83 -22.80 -2.65
C SER A 350 -11.03 -22.77 -4.16
N GLU A 351 -12.11 -23.38 -4.63
CA GLU A 351 -12.46 -23.43 -6.04
C GLU A 351 -13.86 -22.88 -6.27
N LEU A 352 -14.04 -22.12 -7.34
CA LEU A 352 -15.36 -21.71 -7.85
C LEU A 352 -15.52 -22.25 -9.26
N ASN A 353 -16.50 -23.13 -9.46
CA ASN A 353 -16.84 -23.67 -10.77
C ASN A 353 -18.12 -22.99 -11.28
N PHE A 354 -18.12 -22.57 -12.54
CA PHE A 354 -19.25 -21.91 -13.17
C PHE A 354 -19.22 -22.11 -14.68
N LYS A 355 -20.32 -21.74 -15.33
CA LYS A 355 -20.48 -21.88 -16.78
C LYS A 355 -20.63 -20.51 -17.41
N ILE A 356 -20.05 -20.35 -18.59
CA ILE A 356 -20.16 -19.12 -19.40
C ILE A 356 -20.62 -19.49 -20.81
N GLN A 357 -21.34 -18.58 -21.46
CA GLN A 357 -21.85 -18.78 -22.81
C GLN A 357 -22.05 -17.42 -23.49
N THR A 358 -21.78 -17.36 -24.79
CA THR A 358 -22.08 -16.16 -25.58
C THR A 358 -23.59 -15.84 -25.53
N ALA A 359 -23.95 -14.57 -25.34
CA ALA A 359 -25.32 -14.10 -25.56
C ALA A 359 -25.49 -13.61 -27.00
N ALA A 360 -26.73 -13.61 -27.50
CA ALA A 360 -27.04 -13.01 -28.79
C ALA A 360 -26.58 -11.54 -28.79
N VAL A 361 -25.80 -11.16 -29.82
CA VAL A 361 -25.14 -9.85 -29.90
C VAL A 361 -26.19 -8.75 -30.01
N ALA A 362 -26.44 -8.04 -28.91
CA ALA A 362 -27.02 -6.71 -29.01
C ALA A 362 -25.91 -5.76 -29.46
N GLN A 363 -26.04 -5.14 -30.64
CA GLN A 363 -25.14 -4.07 -31.06
C GLN A 363 -25.23 -2.94 -30.03
N ARG A 364 -24.22 -2.82 -29.17
CA ARG A 364 -24.05 -1.64 -28.32
C ARG A 364 -23.17 -0.66 -29.08
N THR A 365 -23.74 0.49 -29.42
CA THR A 365 -22.98 1.63 -29.95
C THR A 365 -21.99 2.08 -28.88
N GLN A 366 -20.71 2.19 -29.26
CA GLN A 366 -19.68 2.83 -28.43
C GLN A 366 -20.16 4.22 -28.04
N GLN A 367 -20.28 4.49 -26.73
CA GLN A 367 -20.51 5.85 -26.26
C GLN A 367 -19.17 6.59 -26.25
N LYS A 368 -18.72 7.07 -27.42
CA LYS A 368 -17.66 8.09 -27.45
C LYS A 368 -18.14 9.28 -26.64
N ARG A 369 -17.39 9.63 -25.59
CA ARG A 369 -17.75 10.76 -24.73
C ARG A 369 -17.66 12.05 -25.56
N GLN A 370 -18.78 12.77 -25.69
CA GLN A 370 -18.77 14.06 -26.39
C GLN A 370 -17.82 15.04 -25.70
N GLY A 371 -16.97 15.70 -26.48
CA GLY A 371 -16.03 16.72 -25.97
C GLY A 371 -14.80 16.19 -25.24
N ALA A 372 -14.54 14.88 -25.27
CA ALA A 372 -13.32 14.31 -24.70
C ALA A 372 -12.14 14.36 -25.68
N GLN A 373 -10.95 14.68 -25.16
CA GLN A 373 -9.68 14.53 -25.87
C GLN A 373 -9.09 13.16 -25.54
N LEU A 374 -8.67 12.40 -26.55
CA LEU A 374 -8.05 11.09 -26.30
C LEU A 374 -6.60 11.28 -25.83
N PHE A 375 -6.32 10.87 -24.60
CA PHE A 375 -4.97 10.74 -24.05
C PHE A 375 -4.51 9.29 -24.19
N LYS A 376 -3.33 9.07 -24.79
CA LYS A 376 -2.77 7.73 -25.00
C LYS A 376 -1.85 7.34 -23.85
N TYR A 377 -1.96 6.12 -23.33
CA TYR A 377 -1.18 5.72 -22.17
C TYR A 377 0.34 5.64 -22.42
N ASN A 378 0.71 5.39 -23.67
CA ASN A 378 2.08 5.16 -24.13
C ASN A 378 2.70 6.37 -24.84
N THR A 379 2.09 7.55 -24.75
CA THR A 379 2.67 8.79 -25.25
C THR A 379 2.65 9.86 -24.17
N GLU A 380 3.39 10.93 -24.40
CA GLU A 380 3.15 12.18 -23.70
C GLU A 380 1.78 12.75 -24.08
N ASN A 381 1.07 13.34 -23.12
CA ASN A 381 -0.22 13.97 -23.34
C ASN A 381 -0.24 15.37 -22.73
N THR A 382 -0.82 16.32 -23.45
CA THR A 382 -0.92 17.70 -22.99
C THR A 382 -2.33 18.23 -23.16
N PHE A 383 -2.72 19.11 -22.24
CA PHE A 383 -3.90 19.95 -22.36
C PHE A 383 -3.57 21.34 -21.83
N GLU A 384 -3.86 22.37 -22.60
CA GLU A 384 -3.64 23.75 -22.17
C GLU A 384 -4.70 24.71 -22.67
N ASN A 385 -4.93 25.76 -21.88
CA ASN A 385 -5.60 26.98 -22.28
C ASN A 385 -4.96 28.15 -21.51
N GLN A 386 -5.60 29.33 -21.54
CA GLN A 386 -5.08 30.54 -20.89
C GLN A 386 -4.94 30.42 -19.35
N ASP A 387 -5.70 29.54 -18.71
CA ASP A 387 -5.84 29.45 -17.25
C ASP A 387 -5.23 28.17 -16.64
N ILE A 388 -5.02 27.11 -17.43
CA ILE A 388 -4.48 25.83 -16.98
C ILE A 388 -3.54 25.20 -18.02
N ARG A 389 -2.48 24.54 -17.53
CA ARG A 389 -1.62 23.66 -18.33
C ARG A 389 -1.44 22.32 -17.64
N ILE A 390 -1.53 21.26 -18.44
CA ILE A 390 -1.36 19.88 -18.03
C ILE A 390 -0.33 19.26 -18.96
N ASN A 391 0.69 18.65 -18.36
CA ASN A 391 1.64 17.81 -19.05
C ASN A 391 1.70 16.46 -18.32
N MET A 392 1.26 15.41 -19.01
CA MET A 392 1.31 14.02 -18.54
C MET A 392 2.39 13.28 -19.35
N PRO A 393 3.57 13.02 -18.75
CA PRO A 393 4.59 12.20 -19.38
C PRO A 393 4.10 10.78 -19.70
N THR A 394 4.82 10.11 -20.61
CA THR A 394 4.60 8.69 -20.89
C THR A 394 4.72 7.85 -19.62
N GLY A 395 3.85 6.85 -19.46
CA GLY A 395 3.85 5.94 -18.30
C GLY A 395 3.07 6.43 -17.07
N VAL A 396 2.39 7.57 -17.16
CA VAL A 396 1.50 8.06 -16.09
C VAL A 396 0.18 7.29 -16.06
N LEU A 397 -0.40 6.99 -17.24
CA LEU A 397 -1.69 6.32 -17.39
C LEU A 397 -1.52 4.79 -17.51
N TYR A 398 -2.51 4.05 -17.02
CA TYR A 398 -2.56 2.59 -17.17
C TYR A 398 -3.24 2.12 -18.46
N SER A 399 -4.15 2.93 -19.00
CA SER A 399 -4.81 2.71 -20.27
C SER A 399 -5.10 4.07 -20.91
N ASP A 400 -5.52 4.05 -22.16
CA ASP A 400 -6.01 5.25 -22.83
C ASP A 400 -7.12 5.91 -21.99
N LEU A 401 -7.25 7.22 -22.15
CA LEU A 401 -8.13 8.04 -21.34
C LEU A 401 -8.89 9.01 -22.23
N ASP A 402 -10.22 8.93 -22.21
CA ASP A 402 -11.09 10.00 -22.71
C ASP A 402 -11.03 11.17 -21.72
N PHE A 403 -10.02 12.02 -21.88
CA PHE A 403 -9.75 13.15 -21.01
C PHE A 403 -10.85 14.21 -21.17
N THR A 404 -11.36 14.69 -20.05
CA THR A 404 -12.39 15.72 -20.00
C THR A 404 -11.94 16.87 -19.11
N TYR A 405 -12.30 18.08 -19.51
CA TYR A 405 -12.02 19.30 -18.77
C TYR A 405 -13.27 20.17 -18.71
N ASN A 406 -13.56 20.72 -17.53
CA ASN A 406 -14.54 21.79 -17.34
C ASN A 406 -14.19 22.62 -16.11
N THR A 407 -14.94 23.68 -15.87
CA THR A 407 -14.75 24.57 -14.72
C THR A 407 -15.98 24.63 -13.81
N ALA A 408 -15.76 25.13 -12.60
CA ALA A 408 -16.81 25.56 -11.68
C ALA A 408 -16.44 26.93 -11.08
N PRO A 409 -17.40 27.67 -10.50
CA PRO A 409 -17.13 28.95 -9.87
C PRO A 409 -15.98 28.89 -8.85
N GLN A 410 -15.22 29.98 -8.76
CA GLN A 410 -14.16 30.14 -7.76
C GLN A 410 -14.71 29.94 -6.34
N PRO A 411 -14.07 29.10 -5.51
CA PRO A 411 -14.50 28.91 -4.13
C PRO A 411 -14.13 30.13 -3.28
N ALA A 412 -14.81 30.31 -2.15
CA ALA A 412 -14.46 31.35 -1.19
C ALA A 412 -13.00 31.19 -0.72
N GLY A 413 -12.22 32.28 -0.77
CA GLY A 413 -10.79 32.28 -0.44
C GLY A 413 -9.87 31.65 -1.50
N GLY A 414 -10.43 31.15 -2.62
CA GLY A 414 -9.64 30.72 -3.78
C GLY A 414 -9.18 31.91 -4.62
N TYR A 415 -8.15 31.70 -5.44
CA TYR A 415 -7.58 32.69 -6.37
C TYR A 415 -7.68 32.24 -7.84
N SER A 416 -8.47 31.21 -8.11
CA SER A 416 -8.85 30.77 -9.47
C SER A 416 -10.25 30.15 -9.42
N VAL A 417 -10.86 29.98 -10.60
CA VAL A 417 -11.98 29.04 -10.74
C VAL A 417 -11.56 27.62 -10.36
N ILE A 418 -12.53 26.74 -10.11
CA ILE A 418 -12.24 25.31 -9.95
C ILE A 418 -12.03 24.72 -11.34
N HIS A 419 -10.88 24.09 -11.55
CA HIS A 419 -10.53 23.33 -12.75
C HIS A 419 -10.79 21.84 -12.50
N ARG A 420 -11.76 21.25 -13.19
CA ARG A 420 -12.02 19.81 -13.13
C ARG A 420 -11.18 19.11 -14.18
N VAL A 421 -10.10 18.49 -13.73
CA VAL A 421 -9.16 17.71 -14.52
C VAL A 421 -9.61 16.25 -14.47
N HIS A 422 -10.42 15.87 -15.45
CA HIS A 422 -11.11 14.58 -15.52
C HIS A 422 -11.91 14.28 -14.23
N ASN A 423 -11.64 13.16 -13.55
CA ASN A 423 -12.32 12.73 -12.34
C ASN A 423 -11.42 11.89 -11.42
N ASN A 424 -11.81 11.76 -10.16
CA ASN A 424 -11.04 11.05 -9.14
C ASN A 424 -11.21 9.52 -9.14
N LEU A 425 -11.90 8.94 -10.13
CA LEU A 425 -12.11 7.49 -10.29
C LEU A 425 -11.11 6.85 -11.26
N THR A 426 -10.24 7.65 -11.88
CA THR A 426 -9.16 7.17 -12.73
C THR A 426 -7.84 7.24 -11.97
N PRO A 427 -7.18 6.11 -11.68
CA PRO A 427 -5.91 6.11 -10.98
C PRO A 427 -4.75 6.40 -11.93
N LEU A 428 -3.71 7.03 -11.40
CA LEU A 428 -2.44 7.27 -12.09
C LEU A 428 -1.31 6.42 -11.48
N PHE A 429 -0.41 5.93 -12.33
CA PHE A 429 0.78 5.22 -11.88
C PHE A 429 1.80 6.19 -11.26
N SER A 430 2.11 7.26 -11.99
CA SER A 430 3.06 8.30 -11.61
C SER A 430 2.43 9.70 -11.62
N THR A 431 3.21 10.70 -11.25
CA THR A 431 2.77 12.10 -11.21
C THR A 431 2.76 12.74 -12.60
N TYR A 432 1.90 13.74 -12.77
CA TYR A 432 1.92 14.65 -13.92
C TYR A 432 2.06 16.09 -13.45
N ASN A 433 2.49 16.97 -14.37
CA ASN A 433 2.63 18.39 -14.09
C ASN A 433 1.30 19.11 -14.32
N LEU A 434 0.83 19.83 -13.30
CA LEU A 434 -0.36 20.66 -13.34
C LEU A 434 0.03 22.10 -12.98
N ARG A 435 -0.36 23.05 -13.84
CA ARG A 435 -0.15 24.48 -13.64
C ARG A 435 -1.49 25.19 -13.74
N ILE A 436 -1.83 26.00 -12.75
CA ILE A 436 -3.03 26.85 -12.79
C ILE A 436 -2.61 28.30 -12.62
N LYS A 437 -3.14 29.17 -13.49
CA LYS A 437 -2.92 30.60 -13.43
C LYS A 437 -3.94 31.22 -12.46
N PRO A 438 -3.50 31.98 -11.44
CA PRO A 438 -4.43 32.70 -10.60
C PRO A 438 -5.02 33.91 -11.34
N THR A 439 -6.25 34.30 -11.00
CA THR A 439 -6.97 35.40 -11.66
C THR A 439 -6.71 36.75 -10.97
N ASN A 440 -6.57 36.79 -9.63
CA ASN A 440 -6.39 38.02 -8.83
C ASN A 440 -5.51 37.79 -7.59
N LEU A 441 -4.38 37.10 -7.73
CA LEU A 441 -3.46 36.84 -6.61
C LEU A 441 -2.57 38.07 -6.35
N PRO A 442 -2.62 38.71 -5.16
CA PRO A 442 -1.72 39.80 -4.82
C PRO A 442 -0.26 39.35 -4.77
N ALA A 443 0.67 40.19 -5.22
CA ALA A 443 2.10 39.87 -5.29
C ALA A 443 2.69 39.38 -3.95
N HIS A 444 2.28 39.96 -2.83
CA HIS A 444 2.76 39.56 -1.50
C HIS A 444 2.29 38.16 -1.05
N LEU A 445 1.32 37.56 -1.74
CA LEU A 445 0.80 36.21 -1.47
C LEU A 445 1.32 35.16 -2.46
N GLU A 446 2.10 35.55 -3.46
CA GLU A 446 2.63 34.62 -4.47
C GLU A 446 3.44 33.49 -3.85
N SER A 447 4.35 33.81 -2.92
CA SER A 447 5.13 32.82 -2.17
C SER A 447 4.26 31.88 -1.32
N LYS A 448 3.04 32.32 -0.97
CA LYS A 448 2.07 31.59 -0.16
C LYS A 448 1.12 30.73 -0.99
N ALA A 449 1.16 30.82 -2.32
CA ALA A 449 0.24 30.12 -3.18
C ALA A 449 0.58 28.62 -3.34
N LEU A 450 -0.48 27.82 -3.45
CA LEU A 450 -0.45 26.37 -3.67
C LEU A 450 -1.72 25.93 -4.43
N LEU A 451 -1.72 24.71 -4.97
CA LEU A 451 -2.94 24.11 -5.51
C LEU A 451 -3.65 23.31 -4.42
N ALA A 452 -4.96 23.49 -4.34
CA ALA A 452 -5.84 22.74 -3.48
C ALA A 452 -6.73 21.82 -4.32
N SER A 453 -6.83 20.56 -3.93
CA SER A 453 -7.84 19.62 -4.38
C SER A 453 -9.11 19.78 -3.53
N VAL A 454 -10.27 19.85 -4.18
CA VAL A 454 -11.57 19.82 -3.50
C VAL A 454 -11.76 18.52 -2.72
N GLU A 455 -11.19 17.42 -3.22
CA GLU A 455 -11.33 16.09 -2.64
C GLU A 455 -10.32 15.80 -1.52
N ASN A 456 -9.10 16.36 -1.58
CA ASN A 456 -7.98 15.96 -0.72
C ASN A 456 -7.32 17.09 0.08
N GLY A 457 -7.70 18.35 -0.11
CA GLY A 457 -7.05 19.50 0.52
C GLY A 457 -5.80 19.94 -0.24
N SER A 458 -4.75 20.35 0.47
CA SER A 458 -3.51 20.83 -0.16
C SER A 458 -2.84 19.75 -1.03
N GLU A 459 -2.56 20.10 -2.28
CA GLU A 459 -1.68 19.34 -3.19
C GLU A 459 -0.26 19.92 -3.22
N GLY A 460 -0.03 21.05 -2.53
CA GLY A 460 1.23 21.77 -2.53
C GLY A 460 1.45 22.56 -3.83
N GLY A 461 2.72 22.66 -4.24
CA GLY A 461 3.13 23.41 -5.44
C GLY A 461 3.85 24.71 -5.12
N LYS A 462 4.25 25.44 -6.17
CA LYS A 462 5.01 26.70 -6.08
C LYS A 462 4.51 27.70 -7.12
N PHE A 463 4.53 28.98 -6.76
CA PHE A 463 4.27 30.05 -7.70
C PHE A 463 5.55 30.43 -8.45
N GLU A 464 5.56 30.25 -9.77
CA GLU A 464 6.68 30.54 -10.65
C GLU A 464 6.14 31.01 -12.01
N ASP A 465 6.66 32.13 -12.52
CA ASP A 465 6.29 32.75 -13.81
C ASP A 465 4.78 33.04 -13.98
N GLY A 466 4.09 33.43 -12.91
CA GLY A 466 2.65 33.70 -12.94
C GLY A 466 1.76 32.45 -12.85
N TRP A 467 2.34 31.27 -12.58
CA TRP A 467 1.62 30.00 -12.46
C TRP A 467 1.87 29.35 -11.12
N VAL A 468 0.85 28.72 -10.54
CA VAL A 468 1.06 27.77 -9.44
C VAL A 468 1.21 26.37 -10.02
N THR A 469 2.38 25.77 -9.81
CA THR A 469 2.82 24.52 -10.44
C THR A 469 2.96 23.42 -9.40
N VAL A 470 2.41 22.24 -9.68
CA VAL A 470 2.53 21.03 -8.84
C VAL A 470 2.79 19.80 -9.70
N ASN A 471 3.53 18.83 -9.16
CA ASN A 471 3.53 17.46 -9.68
C ASN A 471 2.57 16.63 -8.82
N THR A 472 1.36 16.39 -9.32
CA THR A 472 0.33 15.63 -8.58
C THR A 472 0.11 14.26 -9.22
N ARG A 473 -0.40 13.33 -8.42
CA ARG A 473 -0.80 11.98 -8.84
C ARG A 473 -2.32 11.81 -8.83
N ASN A 474 -3.05 12.89 -8.59
CA ASN A 474 -4.49 12.87 -8.46
C ASN A 474 -5.11 13.54 -9.68
N LEU A 475 -6.14 12.93 -10.23
CA LEU A 475 -7.13 13.60 -11.09
C LEU A 475 -8.32 14.03 -10.21
N GLY A 476 -9.03 15.08 -10.61
CA GLY A 476 -10.07 15.67 -9.77
C GLY A 476 -10.23 17.16 -9.98
N SER A 477 -10.67 17.85 -8.94
CA SER A 477 -11.02 19.27 -9.00
C SER A 477 -9.99 20.11 -8.25
N PHE A 478 -9.36 21.06 -8.93
CA PHE A 478 -8.25 21.85 -8.39
C PHE A 478 -8.50 23.35 -8.47
N TYR A 479 -7.97 24.12 -7.54
CA TYR A 479 -7.97 25.58 -7.58
C TYR A 479 -6.74 26.15 -6.87
N VAL A 480 -6.40 27.41 -7.16
CA VAL A 480 -5.33 28.12 -6.45
C VAL A 480 -5.84 28.58 -5.10
N ALA A 481 -5.09 28.26 -4.04
CA ALA A 481 -5.30 28.75 -2.68
C ALA A 481 -3.98 29.32 -2.13
N VAL A 482 -4.05 29.95 -0.95
CA VAL A 482 -2.85 30.42 -0.23
C VAL A 482 -2.84 29.84 1.17
N ASP A 483 -1.64 29.62 1.72
CA ASP A 483 -1.45 29.38 3.14
C ASP A 483 -0.62 30.49 3.76
N THR A 484 -1.24 31.29 4.63
CA THR A 484 -0.61 32.43 5.29
C THR A 484 -0.52 32.24 6.80
N VAL A 485 -0.98 31.10 7.31
CA VAL A 485 -1.14 30.89 8.75
C VAL A 485 0.03 30.05 9.24
N ALA A 486 0.78 30.58 10.20
CA ALA A 486 1.87 29.83 10.80
C ALA A 486 1.37 28.60 11.58
N PRO A 487 2.18 27.52 11.63
CA PRO A 487 1.91 26.39 12.50
C PRO A 487 1.68 26.80 13.95
N THR A 488 0.90 26.02 14.68
CA THR A 488 0.69 26.19 16.12
C THR A 488 1.67 25.35 16.92
N ILE A 489 2.24 25.92 17.98
CA ILE A 489 3.05 25.22 18.98
C ILE A 489 2.33 25.28 20.32
N THR A 490 1.98 24.13 20.89
CA THR A 490 1.38 24.04 22.22
C THR A 490 2.31 23.27 23.16
N PRO A 491 2.99 23.93 24.12
CA PRO A 491 3.77 23.23 25.12
C PRO A 491 2.85 22.39 26.02
N ARG A 492 3.25 21.15 26.31
CA ARG A 492 2.49 20.23 27.17
C ARG A 492 2.97 20.25 28.62
N ASN A 493 4.27 20.48 28.82
CA ASN A 493 4.90 20.39 30.15
C ASN A 493 6.07 21.37 30.34
N LEU A 494 6.15 22.43 29.54
CA LEU A 494 7.14 23.48 29.66
C LEU A 494 6.45 24.85 29.67
N SER A 495 6.93 25.74 30.54
CA SER A 495 6.44 27.13 30.64
C SER A 495 7.59 28.00 31.14
N ASN A 496 7.49 29.31 30.94
CA ASN A 496 8.55 30.23 31.35
C ASN A 496 8.83 30.15 32.86
N GLY A 497 10.11 30.08 33.24
CA GLY A 497 10.59 29.95 34.61
C GLY A 497 10.39 28.57 35.24
N LYS A 498 9.85 27.58 34.52
CA LYS A 498 9.53 26.26 35.10
C LYS A 498 10.80 25.53 35.52
N ASN A 499 10.79 24.97 36.73
CA ASN A 499 11.79 24.00 37.15
C ASN A 499 11.45 22.62 36.57
N VAL A 500 12.31 22.12 35.69
CA VAL A 500 12.18 20.83 35.01
C VAL A 500 13.26 19.84 35.47
N SER A 501 13.89 20.07 36.62
CA SER A 501 14.99 19.24 37.13
C SER A 501 14.61 17.76 37.24
N ALA A 502 13.35 17.48 37.63
CA ALA A 502 12.79 16.13 37.75
C ALA A 502 12.19 15.57 36.44
N GLN A 503 12.12 16.37 35.38
CA GLN A 503 11.59 15.95 34.08
C GLN A 503 12.71 15.33 33.24
N ARG A 504 12.42 14.19 32.61
CA ARG A 504 13.34 13.58 31.62
C ARG A 504 13.26 14.22 30.24
N LYS A 505 12.13 14.88 29.94
CA LYS A 505 11.83 15.42 28.62
C LYS A 505 10.90 16.64 28.70
N ILE A 506 10.86 17.38 27.59
CA ILE A 506 9.90 18.44 27.29
C ILE A 506 9.11 18.08 26.04
N ASP A 507 7.81 18.36 26.06
CA ASP A 507 6.83 17.85 25.09
C ASP A 507 5.96 18.98 24.53
N PHE A 508 5.61 18.87 23.26
CA PHE A 508 4.84 19.85 22.49
C PHE A 508 3.81 19.15 21.60
N THR A 509 2.68 19.81 21.36
CA THR A 509 1.82 19.51 20.21
C THR A 509 2.13 20.52 19.12
N ILE A 510 2.36 20.06 17.89
CA ILE A 510 2.53 20.94 16.72
C ILE A 510 1.45 20.65 15.67
N ARG A 511 0.84 21.69 15.09
CA ARG A 511 -0.18 21.52 14.05
C ARG A 511 -0.04 22.56 12.96
N ASP A 512 -0.34 22.15 11.75
CA ASP A 512 -0.56 23.03 10.60
C ASP A 512 -2.02 22.91 10.14
N ASN A 513 -2.57 23.99 9.59
CA ASN A 513 -3.97 24.04 9.14
C ASN A 513 -4.14 23.71 7.65
N PHE A 514 -3.08 23.72 6.83
CA PHE A 514 -3.24 23.57 5.38
C PHE A 514 -2.05 22.96 4.64
N SER A 515 -0.92 23.66 4.50
CA SER A 515 0.20 23.22 3.65
C SER A 515 1.02 22.07 4.23
N GLY A 516 0.92 21.83 5.54
CA GLY A 516 1.62 20.81 6.31
C GLY A 516 2.91 21.32 6.94
N ILE A 517 3.43 20.57 7.92
CA ILE A 517 4.71 20.90 8.57
C ILE A 517 5.88 20.55 7.64
N GLN A 518 6.73 21.53 7.36
CA GLN A 518 7.98 21.37 6.60
C GLN A 518 9.15 21.02 7.51
N SER A 519 9.33 21.76 8.61
CA SER A 519 10.47 21.56 9.50
C SER A 519 10.17 21.98 10.95
N PHE A 520 10.98 21.45 11.87
CA PHE A 520 10.98 21.83 13.27
C PHE A 520 12.41 21.78 13.81
N ASN A 521 12.79 22.74 14.65
CA ASN A 521 14.14 22.84 15.21
C ASN A 521 14.08 23.29 16.67
N GLY A 522 14.78 22.56 17.56
CA GLY A 522 14.90 22.87 18.97
C GLY A 522 16.31 23.36 19.31
N TYR A 523 16.41 24.30 20.23
CA TYR A 523 17.68 24.83 20.72
C TYR A 523 17.64 24.97 22.24
N ILE A 524 18.74 24.60 22.90
CA ILE A 524 19.02 24.93 24.31
C ILE A 524 20.29 25.77 24.34
N ASP A 525 20.19 26.99 24.86
CA ASP A 525 21.28 27.99 24.88
C ASP A 525 21.94 28.17 23.51
N ASP A 526 21.10 28.37 22.49
CA ASP A 526 21.47 28.53 21.08
C ASP A 526 22.20 27.33 20.44
N ARG A 527 22.30 26.19 21.14
CA ARG A 527 22.80 24.93 20.58
C ARG A 527 21.65 24.06 20.13
N TRP A 528 21.72 23.56 18.91
CA TRP A 528 20.72 22.66 18.37
C TRP A 528 20.60 21.40 19.25
N VAL A 529 19.36 21.03 19.54
CA VAL A 529 19.04 19.79 20.24
C VAL A 529 18.06 18.98 19.40
N LEU A 530 18.21 17.65 19.49
CA LEU A 530 17.35 16.77 18.74
C LEU A 530 15.91 16.81 19.27
N MET A 531 15.00 17.18 18.38
CA MET A 531 13.57 17.03 18.56
C MET A 531 13.12 15.73 17.87
N GLU A 532 12.39 14.87 18.58
CA GLU A 532 11.78 13.66 18.04
C GLU A 532 10.31 13.91 17.73
N TYR A 533 9.80 13.31 16.64
CA TYR A 533 8.47 13.61 16.14
C TYR A 533 7.63 12.37 15.82
N ASP A 534 6.41 12.35 16.37
CA ASP A 534 5.35 11.44 15.98
C ASP A 534 4.19 12.23 15.31
N PRO A 535 4.11 12.20 13.96
CA PRO A 535 3.08 12.93 13.23
C PRO A 535 1.67 12.42 13.54
N LYS A 536 1.49 11.14 13.89
CA LYS A 536 0.16 10.55 14.13
C LYS A 536 -0.51 11.21 15.33
N ASN A 537 0.27 11.48 16.37
CA ASN A 537 -0.18 12.12 17.60
C ASN A 537 0.13 13.62 17.65
N LYS A 538 0.65 14.17 16.53
CA LYS A 538 1.07 15.57 16.43
C LYS A 538 2.04 15.96 17.56
N HIS A 539 2.85 15.01 18.00
CA HIS A 539 3.62 15.08 19.24
C HIS A 539 5.09 15.23 18.92
N LEU A 540 5.68 16.32 19.40
CA LEU A 540 7.10 16.63 19.28
C LEU A 540 7.72 16.68 20.68
N TRP A 541 8.91 16.13 20.88
CA TRP A 541 9.57 16.18 22.19
C TRP A 541 11.09 16.22 22.11
N HIS A 542 11.73 16.67 23.19
CA HIS A 542 13.17 16.54 23.40
C HIS A 542 13.42 15.82 24.72
N THR A 543 14.29 14.82 24.70
CA THR A 543 14.79 14.15 25.91
C THR A 543 16.10 14.78 26.32
N PHE A 544 16.19 15.29 27.55
CA PHE A 544 17.38 15.98 28.04
C PHE A 544 18.61 15.06 28.04
N ASP A 545 19.74 15.59 27.59
CA ASP A 545 21.03 14.94 27.77
C ASP A 545 21.43 15.00 29.26
N SER A 546 22.00 13.90 29.74
CA SER A 546 22.72 13.85 31.02
C SER A 546 23.82 14.90 31.16
N SER A 547 24.39 15.38 30.04
CA SER A 547 25.45 16.39 30.03
C SER A 547 24.95 17.84 30.17
N LEU A 548 23.64 18.08 30.15
CA LEU A 548 23.10 19.44 30.36
C LEU A 548 23.36 19.85 31.81
N SER A 549 24.07 20.98 32.00
CA SER A 549 24.42 21.48 33.33
C SER A 549 23.17 21.82 34.16
N LYS A 550 23.33 21.86 35.48
CA LYS A 550 22.28 22.41 36.36
C LYS A 550 22.25 23.92 36.24
N GLY A 551 21.07 24.52 36.33
CA GLY A 551 20.91 25.97 36.33
C GLY A 551 19.85 26.46 35.36
N GLN A 552 19.92 27.75 35.03
CA GLN A 552 18.98 28.40 34.13
C GLN A 552 19.41 28.23 32.69
N HIS A 553 18.47 27.83 31.84
CA HIS A 553 18.66 27.61 30.41
C HIS A 553 17.57 28.31 29.60
N THR A 554 17.85 28.62 28.34
CA THR A 554 16.85 29.11 27.38
C THR A 554 16.53 27.98 26.39
N PHE A 555 15.24 27.66 26.24
CA PHE A 555 14.76 26.75 25.19
C PHE A 555 14.05 27.54 24.10
N LYS A 556 14.37 27.26 22.83
CA LYS A 556 13.70 27.80 21.65
C LYS A 556 13.27 26.67 20.72
N LEU A 557 11.99 26.64 20.35
CA LEU A 557 11.43 25.75 19.34
C LEU A 557 10.88 26.57 18.18
N MET A 558 11.35 26.26 16.97
CA MET A 558 10.89 26.86 15.71
C MET A 558 10.17 25.80 14.89
N VAL A 559 9.00 26.11 14.35
CA VAL A 559 8.21 25.22 13.50
C VAL A 559 7.73 25.97 12.27
N LYS A 560 7.94 25.37 11.09
CA LYS A 560 7.71 26.00 9.80
C LYS A 560 6.89 25.10 8.88
N ASP A 561 5.97 25.70 8.12
CA ASP A 561 5.14 24.99 7.13
C ASP A 561 5.76 25.00 5.72
N TRP A 562 5.08 24.37 4.75
CA TRP A 562 5.54 24.30 3.35
C TRP A 562 5.39 25.61 2.56
N LYS A 563 4.78 26.64 3.15
CA LYS A 563 4.64 28.01 2.60
C LYS A 563 5.48 29.03 3.36
N ASP A 564 6.45 28.56 4.13
CA ASP A 564 7.37 29.38 4.91
C ASP A 564 6.71 30.28 5.97
N ASN A 565 5.53 29.92 6.47
CA ASN A 565 4.99 30.51 7.69
C ASN A 565 5.66 29.83 8.90
N GLU A 566 6.15 30.64 9.85
CA GLU A 566 6.94 30.16 10.97
C GLU A 566 6.34 30.61 12.31
N GLN A 567 6.36 29.71 13.28
CA GLN A 567 6.05 30.00 14.67
C GLN A 567 7.26 29.66 15.54
N VAL A 568 7.54 30.55 16.49
CA VAL A 568 8.60 30.37 17.49
C VAL A 568 7.96 30.30 18.88
N TYR A 569 8.47 29.37 19.69
CA TYR A 569 8.19 29.27 21.12
C TYR A 569 9.49 29.33 21.88
N GLU A 570 9.65 30.35 22.73
CA GLU A 570 10.88 30.59 23.49
C GLU A 570 10.58 30.82 24.97
N VAL A 571 11.29 30.13 25.85
CA VAL A 571 11.11 30.19 27.30
C VAL A 571 12.41 29.93 28.05
N LYS A 572 12.53 30.50 29.25
CA LYS A 572 13.58 30.13 30.22
C LYS A 572 13.09 29.01 31.12
N PHE A 573 13.97 28.11 31.53
CA PHE A 573 13.67 27.01 32.47
C PHE A 573 14.86 26.74 33.39
N ILE A 574 14.62 25.98 34.47
CA ILE A 574 15.67 25.58 35.44
C ILE A 574 15.83 24.05 35.40
N LYS A 575 17.05 23.54 35.21
CA LYS A 575 17.38 22.11 35.07
C LYS A 575 18.17 21.51 36.23
#